data_AF-A0A4P7CRY0-F1
#
_entry.id   AF-A0A4P7CRY0-F1
#
_cell.length_a   1.000
_cell.length_b   1.000
_cell.length_c   1.000
_cell.angle_alpha   90.00
_cell.angle_beta   90.00
_cell.angle_gamma   90.00
#
_symmetry.space_group_name_H-M   'P 1'
#
loop_
_entity.id
_entity.type
_entity.pdbx_description
1 polymer ?
#
loop_
_entity_poly.entity_id
_entity_poly.type
_entity_poly.pdbx_seq_one_letter_code
_entity_poly.pdbx_strand_id
1 'polypeptide(L)'
;MTDVTQQDGTAHSPHDRLGRARLSHDQAARRAARTEAQPGTSEPDGPVEHAGRRRFVTLACATAATLAFALAGRRGAQSAFGIADALAANPAADPAASAAAAESGYAAFIALSQHLTGRTHFDAVLGQRIYAALARASSQFEQNVGALNAWLKAHGGVPSDTVTAALKADQPELASSVGDIMRAWYLGLVGEMPNVQVLAYEKALMFDPVSDVLTIPSYCRDVPFYWTKKPADMPATTVAAMPAARN
;
A
#
# COMPACT_ATOMS: atom_id res chain seq x y z
N MET A 1 26.89 16.59 -67.48
CA MET A 1 28.01 17.50 -67.76
C MET A 1 27.61 18.91 -67.33
N THR A 2 27.74 19.19 -66.03
CA THR A 2 28.17 20.47 -65.44
C THR A 2 28.25 20.30 -63.92
N ASP A 3 29.15 21.11 -63.35
CA ASP A 3 29.91 21.01 -62.11
C ASP A 3 29.19 21.62 -60.87
N VAL A 4 29.65 21.26 -59.66
CA VAL A 4 30.16 22.19 -58.62
C VAL A 4 30.17 21.50 -57.23
N THR A 5 31.38 21.47 -56.68
CA THR A 5 31.76 21.10 -55.30
C THR A 5 31.72 22.35 -54.41
N GLN A 6 31.26 22.24 -53.16
CA GLN A 6 31.54 23.24 -52.12
C GLN A 6 31.76 22.57 -50.75
N GLN A 7 32.95 22.79 -50.19
CA GLN A 7 33.38 22.50 -48.83
C GLN A 7 32.70 23.46 -47.82
N ASP A 8 32.57 23.07 -46.55
CA ASP A 8 33.15 23.89 -45.48
C ASP A 8 33.33 23.13 -44.17
N GLY A 9 34.51 23.31 -43.56
CA GLY A 9 34.88 22.79 -42.25
C GLY A 9 34.99 23.94 -41.25
N THR A 10 34.58 23.73 -40.01
CA THR A 10 34.85 24.67 -38.91
C THR A 10 35.55 23.94 -37.78
N ALA A 11 36.82 24.32 -37.57
CA ALA A 11 37.73 23.82 -36.56
C ALA A 11 37.33 24.29 -35.15
N HIS A 12 37.39 23.40 -34.17
CA HIS A 12 37.15 23.69 -32.75
C HIS A 12 38.49 24.03 -32.06
N SER A 13 38.60 25.24 -31.50
CA SER A 13 39.83 25.80 -30.92
C SER A 13 40.12 25.28 -29.50
N PRO A 14 41.36 24.92 -29.13
CA PRO A 14 41.69 24.18 -27.90
C PRO A 14 41.82 25.02 -26.60
N HIS A 15 41.49 26.32 -26.62
CA HIS A 15 41.76 27.21 -25.47
C HIS A 15 40.70 27.20 -24.34
N ASP A 16 39.53 26.59 -24.55
CA ASP A 16 38.40 26.72 -23.62
C ASP A 16 38.33 25.63 -22.51
N ARG A 17 39.19 24.61 -22.60
CA ARG A 17 39.17 23.46 -21.67
C ARG A 17 39.99 23.71 -20.38
N LEU A 18 40.89 24.69 -20.37
CA LEU A 18 41.76 25.00 -19.23
C LEU A 18 41.13 25.92 -18.17
N GLY A 19 40.16 26.77 -18.56
CA GLY A 19 39.49 27.68 -17.62
C GLY A 19 38.54 26.97 -16.65
N ARG A 20 37.83 25.93 -17.14
CA ARG A 20 36.82 25.19 -16.35
C ARG A 20 37.45 24.30 -15.27
N ALA A 21 38.67 23.80 -15.50
CA ALA A 21 39.39 22.95 -14.54
C ALA A 21 39.96 23.75 -13.33
N ARG A 22 40.37 25.01 -13.53
CA ARG A 22 40.89 25.86 -12.45
C ARG A 22 39.81 26.32 -11.48
N LEU A 23 38.60 26.58 -11.96
CA LEU A 23 37.46 26.97 -11.11
C LEU A 23 36.97 25.83 -10.20
N SER A 24 37.09 24.57 -10.63
CA SER A 24 36.70 23.40 -9.83
C SER A 24 37.68 23.10 -8.70
N HIS A 25 38.99 23.32 -8.91
CA HIS A 25 40.01 23.16 -7.86
C HIS A 25 39.90 24.21 -6.74
N ASP A 26 39.58 25.48 -7.08
CA ASP A 26 39.45 26.55 -6.08
C ASP A 26 38.21 26.34 -5.18
N GLN A 27 37.12 25.79 -5.73
CA GLN A 27 35.93 25.43 -4.93
C GLN A 27 36.16 24.22 -4.02
N ALA A 28 36.95 23.23 -4.44
CA ALA A 28 37.31 22.08 -3.61
C ALA A 28 38.20 22.49 -2.43
N ALA A 29 39.18 23.37 -2.66
CA ALA A 29 40.07 23.89 -1.61
C ALA A 29 39.31 24.73 -0.57
N ARG A 30 38.33 25.54 -0.99
CA ARG A 30 37.47 26.33 -0.05
C ARG A 30 36.52 25.47 0.79
N ARG A 31 36.10 24.29 0.30
CA ARG A 31 35.30 23.33 1.09
C ARG A 31 36.15 22.53 2.08
N ALA A 32 37.38 22.18 1.71
CA ALA A 32 38.33 21.54 2.62
C ALA A 32 38.70 22.47 3.79
N ALA A 33 38.97 23.75 3.53
CA ALA A 33 39.31 24.73 4.56
C ALA A 33 38.16 25.07 5.54
N ARG A 34 36.89 24.84 5.16
CA ARG A 34 35.73 24.98 6.06
C ARG A 34 35.56 23.80 7.02
N THR A 35 36.25 22.68 6.77
CA THR A 35 36.11 21.44 7.57
C THR A 35 37.13 21.37 8.73
N GLU A 36 38.17 22.21 8.74
CA GLU A 36 39.27 22.14 9.72
C GLU A 36 39.33 23.27 10.75
N ALA A 37 38.24 24.00 11.00
CA ALA A 37 38.24 25.06 12.02
C ALA A 37 37.03 24.99 12.95
N GLN A 38 37.08 24.13 13.99
CA GLN A 38 36.72 24.49 15.37
C GLN A 38 37.08 23.35 16.36
N PRO A 39 38.13 23.48 17.21
CA PRO A 39 38.26 22.63 18.39
C PRO A 39 37.30 23.13 19.47
N GLY A 40 36.26 22.35 19.75
CA GLY A 40 35.32 22.62 20.84
C GLY A 40 35.97 22.39 22.19
N THR A 41 36.17 23.48 22.94
CA THR A 41 36.55 23.48 24.35
C THR A 41 35.45 22.85 25.20
N SER A 42 35.81 21.85 25.98
CA SER A 42 35.00 21.25 27.04
C SER A 42 34.91 22.20 28.25
N GLU A 43 33.70 22.69 28.56
CA GLU A 43 33.32 23.33 29.83
C GLU A 43 32.11 22.60 30.45
N PRO A 44 31.89 22.71 31.78
CA PRO A 44 31.29 21.67 32.59
C PRO A 44 29.77 21.76 32.73
N ASP A 45 29.20 20.63 33.14
CA ASP A 45 27.80 20.37 33.49
C ASP A 45 27.10 21.53 34.23
N GLY A 46 26.10 22.11 33.57
CA GLY A 46 24.99 22.80 34.20
C GLY A 46 23.72 21.94 34.07
N PRO A 47 22.80 21.96 35.06
CA PRO A 47 21.64 21.07 35.06
C PRO A 47 20.69 21.42 33.91
N VAL A 48 20.57 20.51 32.95
CA VAL A 48 19.61 20.62 31.86
C VAL A 48 18.28 20.06 32.36
N GLU A 49 17.35 20.94 32.74
CA GLU A 49 15.95 20.55 32.97
C GLU A 49 15.33 20.05 31.67
N HIS A 50 15.13 18.74 31.57
CA HIS A 50 14.29 18.16 30.52
C HIS A 50 12.82 18.39 30.88
N ALA A 51 12.26 19.50 30.37
CA ALA A 51 10.84 19.82 30.50
C ALA A 51 9.98 18.63 30.01
N GLY A 52 9.21 18.09 30.96
CA GLY A 52 8.56 16.80 30.87
C GLY A 52 7.48 16.68 29.79
N ARG A 53 7.39 15.44 29.30
CA ARG A 53 6.25 14.86 28.59
C ARG A 53 4.95 15.13 29.35
N ARG A 54 3.86 15.22 28.58
CA ARG A 54 2.43 15.18 28.96
C ARG A 54 1.78 16.54 29.20
N ARG A 55 1.20 17.11 28.14
CA ARG A 55 0.02 17.97 28.24
C ARG A 55 -0.98 17.59 27.16
N PHE A 56 -1.74 16.55 27.45
CA PHE A 56 -3.10 16.43 26.94
C PHE A 56 -4.05 17.14 27.91
N VAL A 57 -5.15 17.65 27.33
CA VAL A 57 -6.50 17.84 27.89
C VAL A 57 -7.02 19.28 27.83
N THR A 58 -7.99 19.42 26.91
CA THR A 58 -9.21 20.27 26.87
C THR A 58 -9.13 21.78 26.63
N LEU A 59 -9.65 22.18 25.47
CA LEU A 59 -10.72 23.19 25.26
C LEU A 59 -11.12 23.06 23.76
N ALA A 60 -12.35 23.18 23.26
CA ALA A 60 -13.57 23.77 23.79
C ALA A 60 -14.80 23.15 23.10
N CYS A 61 -15.89 23.00 23.86
CA CYS A 61 -17.24 22.82 23.37
C CYS A 61 -17.86 24.16 22.94
N ALA A 62 -18.84 24.06 22.04
CA ALA A 62 -19.92 25.00 21.71
C ALA A 62 -19.65 26.07 20.64
N THR A 63 -20.19 25.85 19.45
CA THR A 63 -21.30 26.63 18.84
C THR A 63 -21.78 25.87 17.60
N ALA A 64 -23.00 25.34 17.59
CA ALA A 64 -24.26 25.98 17.17
C ALA A 64 -24.53 25.84 15.66
N ALA A 65 -25.40 24.88 15.32
CA ALA A 65 -26.28 24.97 14.15
C ALA A 65 -27.49 24.07 14.36
N THR A 66 -28.46 24.58 15.13
CA THR A 66 -29.85 24.13 15.11
C THR A 66 -30.46 24.49 13.77
N LEU A 67 -30.78 23.49 12.95
CA LEU A 67 -31.82 23.59 11.92
C LEU A 67 -32.65 22.31 11.99
N ALA A 68 -33.54 22.27 12.98
CA ALA A 68 -34.63 21.31 13.01
C ALA A 68 -35.59 21.71 11.89
N PHE A 69 -35.71 20.83 10.89
CA PHE A 69 -36.67 20.95 9.82
C PHE A 69 -38.08 20.76 10.41
N ALA A 70 -38.73 21.88 10.73
CA ALA A 70 -40.15 21.92 11.04
C ALA A 70 -40.93 21.72 9.73
N LEU A 71 -41.32 20.48 9.45
CA LEU A 71 -42.34 20.20 8.44
C LEU A 71 -43.50 19.42 9.08
N ALA A 72 -44.56 20.19 9.33
CA ALA A 72 -45.96 19.84 9.11
C ALA A 72 -46.45 18.48 9.61
N GLY A 73 -47.03 18.47 10.82
CA GLY A 73 -47.94 17.43 11.31
C GLY A 73 -49.32 17.99 11.65
N ARG A 74 -49.99 18.62 10.67
CA ARG A 74 -51.41 19.01 10.80
C ARG A 74 -52.24 17.72 10.70
N ARG A 75 -52.75 17.24 11.84
CA ARG A 75 -53.83 16.24 11.87
C ARG A 75 -55.10 16.90 11.36
N GLY A 76 -55.68 16.37 10.29
CA GLY A 76 -56.98 16.83 9.82
C GLY A 76 -57.39 16.22 8.49
N ALA A 77 -58.31 15.25 8.60
CA ALA A 77 -59.35 14.90 7.64
C ALA A 77 -58.99 14.21 6.32
N GLN A 78 -59.50 12.97 6.21
CA GLN A 78 -60.23 12.39 5.08
C GLN A 78 -60.21 13.18 3.76
N SER A 79 -59.80 12.55 2.67
CA SER A 79 -60.59 12.42 1.43
C SER A 79 -59.88 11.52 0.41
N ALA A 80 -60.68 10.63 -0.18
CA ALA A 80 -60.33 9.68 -1.21
C ALA A 80 -59.76 10.34 -2.48
N PHE A 81 -58.77 9.69 -3.12
CA PHE A 81 -58.67 9.53 -4.57
C PHE A 81 -57.57 8.50 -4.86
N GLY A 82 -57.89 7.49 -5.66
CA GLY A 82 -57.02 6.35 -5.92
C GLY A 82 -55.85 6.67 -6.84
N ILE A 83 -54.71 6.06 -6.53
CA ILE A 83 -53.64 5.74 -7.47
C ILE A 83 -53.13 4.36 -7.03
N ALA A 84 -53.15 3.40 -7.94
CA ALA A 84 -52.67 2.05 -7.70
C ALA A 84 -51.15 2.09 -7.51
N ASP A 85 -50.70 1.96 -6.26
CA ASP A 85 -49.32 1.61 -5.96
C ASP A 85 -49.12 0.15 -6.33
N ALA A 86 -48.50 -0.08 -7.49
CA ALA A 86 -47.85 -1.34 -7.77
C ALA A 86 -46.66 -1.45 -6.82
N LEU A 87 -46.93 -1.96 -5.62
CA LEU A 87 -45.93 -2.39 -4.66
C LEU A 87 -45.19 -3.57 -5.31
N ALA A 88 -44.16 -3.26 -6.09
CA ALA A 88 -43.15 -4.23 -6.47
C ALA A 88 -42.66 -4.83 -5.16
N ALA A 89 -42.95 -6.12 -4.98
CA ALA A 89 -42.42 -6.93 -3.91
C ALA A 89 -40.90 -6.83 -3.97
N ASN A 90 -40.32 -5.94 -3.17
CA ASN A 90 -38.93 -6.05 -2.78
C ASN A 90 -38.91 -7.25 -1.83
N PRO A 91 -38.42 -8.44 -2.23
CA PRO A 91 -38.27 -9.52 -1.27
C PRO A 91 -37.38 -8.96 -0.17
N ALA A 92 -37.92 -8.89 1.06
CA ALA A 92 -37.14 -8.55 2.23
C ALA A 92 -35.87 -9.41 2.17
N ALA A 93 -34.72 -8.76 1.94
CA ALA A 93 -33.45 -9.43 1.89
C ALA A 93 -33.28 -10.11 3.24
N ASP A 94 -33.38 -11.44 3.25
CA ASP A 94 -33.21 -12.22 4.47
C ASP A 94 -31.80 -11.95 5.00
N PRO A 95 -31.64 -11.38 6.20
CA PRO A 95 -30.34 -11.09 6.76
C PRO A 95 -29.49 -12.36 6.89
N ALA A 96 -30.11 -13.55 7.02
CA ALA A 96 -29.39 -14.83 7.02
C ALA A 96 -28.87 -15.21 5.63
N ALA A 97 -29.61 -14.91 4.56
CA ALA A 97 -29.15 -15.14 3.19
C ALA A 97 -28.00 -14.19 2.81
N SER A 98 -28.07 -12.93 3.25
CA SER A 98 -26.97 -11.96 3.08
C SER A 98 -25.72 -12.36 3.87
N ALA A 99 -25.88 -12.84 5.11
CA ALA A 99 -24.76 -13.34 5.92
C ALA A 99 -24.12 -14.60 5.29
N ALA A 100 -24.92 -15.54 4.79
CA ALA A 100 -24.41 -16.73 4.11
C ALA A 100 -23.69 -16.40 2.79
N ALA A 101 -24.22 -15.46 2.01
CA ALA A 101 -23.56 -14.96 0.80
C ALA A 101 -22.23 -14.25 1.13
N ALA A 102 -22.21 -13.41 2.16
CA ALA A 102 -20.99 -12.76 2.64
C ALA A 102 -19.94 -13.76 3.13
N GLU A 103 -20.34 -14.79 3.87
CA GLU A 103 -19.46 -15.87 4.31
C GLU A 103 -18.88 -16.65 3.11
N SER A 104 -19.69 -16.88 2.08
CA SER A 104 -19.24 -17.51 0.83
C SER A 104 -18.27 -16.63 0.03
N GLY A 105 -18.49 -15.32 0.01
CA GLY A 105 -17.60 -14.35 -0.64
C GLY A 105 -16.27 -14.22 0.08
N TYR A 106 -16.29 -14.18 1.42
CA TYR A 106 -15.09 -14.20 2.25
C TYR A 106 -14.26 -15.47 2.04
N ALA A 107 -14.90 -16.64 2.03
CA ALA A 107 -14.20 -17.90 1.76
C ALA A 107 -13.54 -17.93 0.37
N ALA A 108 -14.23 -17.42 -0.66
CA ALA A 108 -13.67 -17.31 -2.02
C ALA A 108 -12.48 -16.33 -2.07
N PHE A 109 -12.53 -15.24 -1.31
CA PHE A 109 -11.42 -14.30 -1.17
C PHE A 109 -10.20 -14.92 -0.47
N ILE A 110 -10.41 -15.70 0.59
CA ILE A 110 -9.31 -16.38 1.29
C ILE A 110 -8.66 -17.42 0.37
N ALA A 111 -9.45 -18.22 -0.35
CA ALA A 111 -8.91 -19.19 -1.32
C ALA A 111 -8.08 -18.51 -2.41
N LEU A 112 -8.57 -17.38 -2.96
CA LEU A 112 -7.82 -16.58 -3.93
C LEU A 112 -6.53 -16.03 -3.32
N SER A 113 -6.59 -15.51 -2.09
CA SER A 113 -5.43 -14.97 -1.37
C SER A 113 -4.37 -16.03 -1.11
N GLN A 114 -4.77 -17.25 -0.75
CA GLN A 114 -3.86 -18.39 -0.56
C GLN A 114 -3.12 -18.70 -1.85
N HIS A 115 -3.84 -18.73 -2.98
CA HIS A 115 -3.26 -18.98 -4.29
C HIS A 115 -2.29 -17.87 -4.70
N LEU A 116 -2.67 -16.60 -4.58
CA LEU A 116 -1.85 -15.46 -4.98
C LEU A 116 -0.58 -15.29 -4.11
N THR A 117 -0.65 -15.61 -2.83
CA THR A 117 0.47 -15.43 -1.90
C THR A 117 1.31 -16.69 -1.69
N GLY A 118 0.81 -17.86 -2.11
CA GLY A 118 1.41 -19.17 -1.79
C GLY A 118 1.31 -19.57 -0.32
N ARG A 119 0.50 -18.88 0.48
CA ARG A 119 0.34 -19.14 1.92
C ARG A 119 -0.86 -20.04 2.18
N THR A 120 -0.76 -20.90 3.21
CA THR A 120 -1.83 -21.82 3.59
C THR A 120 -2.78 -21.23 4.65
N HIS A 121 -2.30 -20.27 5.45
CA HIS A 121 -3.07 -19.71 6.56
C HIS A 121 -2.99 -18.19 6.62
N PHE A 122 -4.09 -17.59 7.06
CA PHE A 122 -4.23 -16.16 7.31
C PHE A 122 -4.87 -15.94 8.69
N ASP A 123 -4.54 -14.81 9.32
CA ASP A 123 -5.25 -14.36 10.52
C ASP A 123 -6.71 -14.03 10.14
N ALA A 124 -7.67 -14.68 10.80
CA ALA A 124 -9.08 -14.57 10.44
C ALA A 124 -9.63 -13.15 10.66
N VAL A 125 -9.21 -12.48 11.75
CA VAL A 125 -9.68 -11.13 12.08
C VAL A 125 -9.15 -10.11 11.08
N LEU A 126 -7.85 -10.21 10.75
CA LEU A 126 -7.25 -9.35 9.74
C LEU A 126 -7.84 -9.63 8.35
N GLY A 127 -8.04 -10.90 8.00
CA GLY A 127 -8.66 -11.30 6.74
C GLY A 127 -10.05 -10.70 6.55
N GLN A 128 -10.90 -10.77 7.58
CA GLN A 128 -12.23 -10.15 7.54
C GLN A 128 -12.17 -8.63 7.37
N ARG A 129 -11.22 -7.96 8.05
CA ARG A 129 -11.01 -6.51 7.92
C ARG A 129 -10.56 -6.11 6.52
N ILE A 130 -9.62 -6.86 5.94
CA ILE A 130 -9.15 -6.65 4.56
C ILE A 130 -10.28 -6.85 3.57
N TYR A 131 -11.01 -7.95 3.68
CA TYR A 131 -12.17 -8.24 2.83
C TYR A 131 -13.19 -7.09 2.87
N ALA A 132 -13.61 -6.68 4.06
CA ALA A 132 -14.58 -5.61 4.23
C ALA A 132 -14.06 -4.25 3.73
N ALA A 133 -12.75 -3.98 3.81
CA ALA A 133 -12.17 -2.75 3.28
C ALA A 133 -12.10 -2.75 1.76
N LEU A 134 -11.73 -3.87 1.13
CA LEU A 134 -11.70 -4.01 -0.32
C LEU A 134 -13.12 -3.92 -0.91
N ALA A 135 -14.10 -4.55 -0.28
CA ALA A 135 -15.52 -4.45 -0.68
C ALA A 135 -16.06 -3.01 -0.58
N ARG A 136 -15.58 -2.22 0.39
CA ARG A 136 -15.92 -0.79 0.51
C ARG A 136 -15.16 0.08 -0.50
N ALA A 137 -13.95 -0.31 -0.88
CA ALA A 137 -13.11 0.45 -1.80
C ALA A 137 -13.55 0.28 -3.27
N SER A 138 -14.12 -0.88 -3.62
CA SER A 138 -14.66 -1.15 -4.97
C SER A 138 -15.94 -1.96 -4.90
N SER A 139 -17.01 -1.46 -5.51
CA SER A 139 -18.28 -2.18 -5.65
C SER A 139 -18.18 -3.43 -6.54
N GLN A 140 -17.16 -3.52 -7.38
CA GLN A 140 -16.90 -4.68 -8.24
C GLN A 140 -16.06 -5.76 -7.53
N PHE A 141 -15.54 -5.50 -6.33
CA PHE A 141 -14.56 -6.38 -5.67
C PHE A 141 -15.02 -7.84 -5.57
N GLU A 142 -16.22 -8.08 -5.05
CA GLU A 142 -16.72 -9.46 -4.85
C GLU A 142 -16.94 -10.19 -6.19
N GLN A 143 -17.41 -9.47 -7.21
CA GLN A 143 -17.56 -10.00 -8.57
C GLN A 143 -16.20 -10.33 -9.18
N ASN A 144 -15.20 -9.47 -8.99
CA ASN A 144 -13.84 -9.68 -9.46
C ASN A 144 -13.16 -10.85 -8.74
N VAL A 145 -13.41 -11.06 -7.44
CA VAL A 145 -12.94 -12.25 -6.70
C VAL A 145 -13.53 -13.53 -7.30
N GLY A 146 -14.83 -13.52 -7.62
CA GLY A 146 -15.47 -14.65 -8.30
C GLY A 146 -14.88 -14.92 -9.69
N ALA A 147 -14.72 -13.87 -10.50
CA ALA A 147 -14.15 -13.94 -11.84
C ALA A 147 -12.69 -14.44 -11.82
N LEU A 148 -11.88 -13.94 -10.89
CA LEU A 148 -10.49 -14.37 -10.71
C LEU A 148 -10.40 -15.85 -10.34
N ASN A 149 -11.22 -16.32 -9.40
CA ASN A 149 -11.27 -17.73 -9.03
C ASN A 149 -11.70 -18.62 -10.20
N ALA A 150 -12.68 -18.17 -11.01
CA ALA A 150 -13.10 -18.90 -12.20
C ALA A 150 -11.99 -18.92 -13.27
N TRP A 151 -11.33 -17.78 -13.49
CA TRP A 151 -10.22 -17.65 -14.42
C TRP A 151 -9.05 -18.58 -14.03
N LEU A 152 -8.65 -18.59 -12.75
CA LEU A 152 -7.59 -19.47 -12.25
C LEU A 152 -7.92 -20.95 -12.47
N LYS A 153 -9.18 -21.36 -12.23
CA LYS A 153 -9.64 -22.73 -12.50
C LYS A 153 -9.57 -23.09 -13.98
N ALA A 154 -10.00 -22.18 -14.85
CA ALA A 154 -10.00 -22.40 -16.30
C ALA A 154 -8.58 -22.50 -16.90
N HIS A 155 -7.61 -21.83 -16.29
CA HIS A 155 -6.21 -21.77 -16.77
C HIS A 155 -5.27 -22.69 -15.98
N GLY A 156 -5.81 -23.68 -15.27
CA GLY A 156 -5.00 -24.71 -14.61
C GLY A 156 -4.18 -24.24 -13.42
N GLY A 157 -4.58 -23.15 -12.74
CA GLY A 157 -3.87 -22.65 -11.57
C GLY A 157 -2.53 -21.98 -11.92
N VAL A 158 -2.56 -21.09 -12.90
CA VAL A 158 -1.42 -20.25 -13.34
C VAL A 158 -0.58 -19.77 -12.14
N PRO A 159 0.75 -19.94 -12.12
CA PRO A 159 1.60 -19.52 -11.02
C PRO A 159 1.38 -18.06 -10.63
N SER A 160 1.34 -17.79 -9.31
CA SER A 160 0.92 -16.49 -8.77
C SER A 160 1.73 -15.30 -9.28
N ASP A 161 3.02 -15.51 -9.59
CA ASP A 161 3.94 -14.51 -10.13
C ASP A 161 3.59 -14.07 -11.57
N THR A 162 2.82 -14.88 -12.30
CA THR A 162 2.45 -14.62 -13.69
C THR A 162 0.99 -14.17 -13.88
N VAL A 163 0.13 -14.34 -12.88
CA VAL A 163 -1.32 -14.02 -12.95
C VAL A 163 -1.57 -12.58 -13.40
N THR A 164 -0.92 -11.60 -12.77
CA THR A 164 -1.10 -10.18 -13.12
C THR A 164 -0.69 -9.89 -14.57
N ALA A 165 0.41 -10.49 -15.04
CA ALA A 165 0.89 -10.31 -16.41
C ALA A 165 -0.06 -10.95 -17.42
N ALA A 166 -0.56 -12.16 -17.13
CA ALA A 166 -1.53 -12.87 -17.96
C ALA A 166 -2.86 -12.11 -18.10
N LEU A 167 -3.32 -11.46 -17.03
CA LEU A 167 -4.57 -10.68 -17.05
C LEU A 167 -4.42 -9.31 -17.71
N LYS A 168 -3.21 -8.75 -17.77
CA LYS A 168 -2.99 -7.34 -18.12
C LYS A 168 -3.49 -6.94 -19.51
N ALA A 169 -3.39 -7.84 -20.49
CA ALA A 169 -3.79 -7.58 -21.87
C ALA A 169 -5.31 -7.72 -22.06
N ASP A 170 -5.90 -8.80 -21.54
CA ASP A 170 -7.28 -9.18 -21.85
C ASP A 170 -8.28 -8.71 -20.79
N GLN A 171 -7.86 -8.60 -19.53
CA GLN A 171 -8.72 -8.32 -18.37
C GLN A 171 -8.02 -7.37 -17.38
N PRO A 172 -7.72 -6.12 -17.78
CA PRO A 172 -6.96 -5.17 -16.98
C PRO A 172 -7.62 -4.82 -15.64
N GLU A 173 -8.96 -4.85 -15.54
CA GLU A 173 -9.69 -4.65 -14.29
C GLU A 173 -9.42 -5.75 -13.26
N LEU A 174 -9.33 -7.01 -13.72
CA LEU A 174 -8.96 -8.13 -12.86
C LEU A 174 -7.48 -8.06 -12.45
N ALA A 175 -6.60 -7.64 -13.35
CA ALA A 175 -5.19 -7.40 -13.03
C ALA A 175 -5.04 -6.33 -11.95
N SER A 176 -5.83 -5.24 -12.02
CA SER A 176 -5.88 -4.22 -10.97
C SER A 176 -6.35 -4.80 -9.64
N SER A 177 -7.41 -5.62 -9.66
CA SER A 177 -7.95 -6.26 -8.46
C SER A 177 -6.94 -7.20 -7.79
N VAL A 178 -6.13 -7.93 -8.56
CA VAL A 178 -5.00 -8.72 -8.03
C VAL A 178 -3.98 -7.81 -7.34
N GLY A 179 -3.65 -6.66 -7.96
CA GLY A 179 -2.78 -5.64 -7.38
C GLY A 179 -3.31 -5.12 -6.04
N ASP A 180 -4.60 -4.80 -5.95
CA ASP A 180 -5.23 -4.31 -4.72
C ASP A 180 -5.22 -5.35 -3.60
N ILE A 181 -5.53 -6.62 -3.92
CA ILE A 181 -5.48 -7.72 -2.96
C ILE A 181 -4.05 -7.92 -2.45
N MET A 182 -3.07 -7.97 -3.35
CA MET A 182 -1.66 -8.14 -2.98
C MET A 182 -1.16 -6.95 -2.15
N ARG A 183 -1.55 -5.72 -2.50
CA ARG A 183 -1.21 -4.52 -1.73
C ARG A 183 -1.80 -4.56 -0.33
N ALA A 184 -3.05 -5.00 -0.19
CA ALA A 184 -3.70 -5.13 1.12
C ALA A 184 -2.99 -6.13 2.02
N TRP A 185 -2.52 -7.26 1.48
CA TRP A 185 -1.81 -8.28 2.25
C TRP A 185 -0.36 -7.91 2.56
N TYR A 186 0.41 -7.48 1.55
CA TYR A 186 1.84 -7.24 1.70
C TYR A 186 2.16 -5.90 2.38
N LEU A 187 1.37 -4.87 2.12
CA LEU A 187 1.59 -3.53 2.68
C LEU A 187 0.59 -3.17 3.78
N GLY A 188 -0.52 -3.91 3.91
CA GLY A 188 -1.58 -3.54 4.83
C GLY A 188 -2.39 -2.32 4.38
N LEU A 189 -2.37 -1.98 3.09
CA LEU A 189 -2.98 -0.76 2.55
C LEU A 189 -4.13 -1.07 1.59
N VAL A 190 -5.25 -0.38 1.75
CA VAL A 190 -6.43 -0.48 0.87
C VAL A 190 -6.89 0.91 0.43
N GLY A 191 -7.30 1.02 -0.83
CA GLY A 191 -7.74 2.28 -1.44
C GLY A 191 -6.58 3.10 -1.99
N GLU A 192 -6.92 4.08 -2.82
CA GLU A 192 -5.96 4.98 -3.47
C GLU A 192 -5.86 6.32 -2.76
N MET A 193 -4.74 7.02 -2.99
CA MET A 193 -4.58 8.39 -2.52
C MET A 193 -5.70 9.30 -3.07
N PRO A 194 -6.25 10.21 -2.25
CA PRO A 194 -5.87 10.54 -0.88
C PRO A 194 -6.53 9.68 0.23
N ASN A 195 -7.35 8.70 -0.13
CA ASN A 195 -8.20 7.94 0.79
C ASN A 195 -7.66 6.51 1.06
N VAL A 196 -6.39 6.41 1.46
CA VAL A 196 -5.76 5.11 1.80
C VAL A 196 -6.05 4.73 3.25
N GLN A 197 -6.51 3.50 3.47
CA GLN A 197 -6.68 2.92 4.80
C GLN A 197 -5.49 2.03 5.14
N VAL A 198 -4.97 2.17 6.36
CA VAL A 198 -3.94 1.27 6.93
C VAL A 198 -4.64 0.24 7.81
N LEU A 199 -4.59 -1.02 7.40
CA LEU A 199 -5.22 -2.15 8.11
C LEU A 199 -4.22 -2.99 8.88
N ALA A 200 -3.01 -3.13 8.35
CA ALA A 200 -1.93 -3.88 8.97
C ALA A 200 -0.63 -3.09 8.88
N TYR A 201 0.14 -3.13 9.96
CA TYR A 201 1.52 -2.67 9.97
C TYR A 201 2.43 -3.82 10.39
N GLU A 202 2.26 -4.30 11.63
CA GLU A 202 3.01 -5.45 12.16
C GLU A 202 2.73 -6.75 11.41
N LYS A 203 1.48 -6.96 10.97
CA LYS A 203 1.02 -8.18 10.30
C LYS A 203 1.11 -8.13 8.77
N ALA A 204 1.79 -7.12 8.23
CA ALA A 204 1.96 -6.97 6.78
C ALA A 204 2.93 -8.05 6.26
N LEU A 205 2.54 -8.79 5.23
CA LEU A 205 3.26 -10.00 4.81
C LEU A 205 4.67 -9.74 4.28
N MET A 206 4.99 -8.50 3.88
CA MET A 206 6.34 -8.16 3.40
C MET A 206 7.43 -8.33 4.47
N PHE A 207 7.07 -8.31 5.76
CA PHE A 207 8.04 -8.44 6.84
C PHE A 207 8.36 -9.90 7.19
N ASP A 208 7.46 -10.85 6.91
CA ASP A 208 7.64 -12.26 7.28
C ASP A 208 8.94 -12.86 6.71
N PRO A 209 9.26 -12.72 5.40
CA PRO A 209 10.43 -13.37 4.80
C PRO A 209 11.77 -12.85 5.33
N VAL A 210 11.78 -11.70 6.00
CA VAL A 210 12.99 -11.03 6.49
C VAL A 210 13.01 -10.89 8.01
N SER A 211 12.05 -11.50 8.71
CA SER A 211 11.83 -11.33 10.15
C SER A 211 12.96 -11.89 11.03
N ASP A 212 13.76 -12.81 10.49
CA ASP A 212 14.95 -13.38 11.13
C ASP A 212 16.09 -12.36 11.20
N VAL A 213 16.22 -11.49 10.20
CA VAL A 213 17.31 -10.49 10.13
C VAL A 213 16.84 -9.08 10.47
N LEU A 214 15.72 -8.64 9.89
CA LEU A 214 15.21 -7.28 9.98
C LEU A 214 14.13 -7.17 11.06
N THR A 215 14.17 -6.04 11.78
CA THR A 215 13.09 -5.65 12.69
C THR A 215 12.13 -4.74 11.94
N ILE A 216 10.83 -4.87 12.20
CA ILE A 216 9.82 -3.94 11.68
C ILE A 216 10.17 -2.53 12.18
N PRO A 217 10.14 -1.48 11.33
CA PRO A 217 10.47 -0.14 11.79
C PRO A 217 9.59 0.28 12.98
N SER A 218 10.11 1.14 13.86
CA SER A 218 9.51 1.53 15.15
C SER A 218 9.43 0.45 16.25
N TYR A 219 9.65 -0.83 15.92
CA TYR A 219 9.78 -1.90 16.91
C TYR A 219 11.24 -2.14 17.28
N CYS A 220 11.49 -2.54 18.52
CA CYS A 220 12.79 -2.97 18.99
C CYS A 220 12.84 -4.50 19.05
N ARG A 221 14.00 -5.07 18.71
CA ARG A 221 14.31 -6.47 18.98
C ARG A 221 14.88 -6.59 20.40
N ASP A 222 14.73 -7.77 21.01
CA ASP A 222 15.12 -8.01 22.41
C ASP A 222 16.61 -7.81 22.72
N VAL A 223 17.49 -7.77 21.71
CA VAL A 223 18.94 -7.63 21.89
C VAL A 223 19.49 -6.45 21.08
N PRO A 224 20.14 -5.46 21.73
CA PRO A 224 20.79 -4.35 21.02
C PRO A 224 22.00 -4.84 20.21
N PHE A 225 22.41 -4.06 19.21
CA PHE A 225 23.57 -4.34 18.35
C PHE A 225 23.47 -5.63 17.51
N TYR A 226 22.28 -6.22 17.35
CA TYR A 226 22.09 -7.42 16.54
C TYR A 226 22.60 -7.27 15.09
N TRP A 227 22.55 -6.05 14.56
CA TRP A 227 23.00 -5.70 13.21
C TRP A 227 24.52 -5.82 12.98
N THR A 228 25.32 -6.00 14.04
CA THR A 228 26.76 -6.24 13.93
C THR A 228 27.12 -7.66 13.52
N LYS A 229 26.18 -8.60 13.67
CA LYS A 229 26.37 -10.00 13.30
C LYS A 229 25.93 -10.21 11.86
N LYS A 230 26.81 -10.82 11.03
CA LYS A 230 26.42 -11.27 9.69
C LYS A 230 25.24 -12.26 9.84
N PRO A 231 24.13 -12.06 9.11
CA PRO A 231 23.10 -13.10 9.00
C PRO A 231 23.74 -14.41 8.56
N ALA A 232 23.24 -15.53 9.11
CA ALA A 232 23.65 -16.83 8.61
C ALA A 232 23.26 -16.90 7.13
N ASP A 233 24.20 -17.26 6.26
CA ASP A 233 23.85 -17.64 4.90
C ASP A 233 22.89 -18.83 5.03
N MET A 234 21.73 -18.77 4.35
CA MET A 234 20.77 -19.86 4.37
C MET A 234 21.53 -21.15 4.02
N PRO A 235 21.50 -22.21 4.86
CA PRO A 235 22.24 -23.43 4.54
C PRO A 235 21.72 -23.93 3.19
N ALA A 236 22.63 -24.22 2.25
CA ALA A 236 22.29 -24.61 0.89
C ALA A 236 21.28 -25.78 0.83
N THR A 237 21.25 -26.61 1.88
CA THR A 237 20.28 -27.70 2.09
C THR A 237 18.83 -27.20 2.21
N THR A 238 18.59 -26.04 2.82
CA THR A 238 17.24 -25.43 2.92
C THR A 238 16.80 -24.82 1.60
N VAL A 239 17.72 -24.21 0.84
CA VAL A 239 17.45 -23.70 -0.51
C VAL A 239 17.12 -24.85 -1.47
N ALA A 240 17.80 -26.00 -1.33
CA ALA A 240 17.53 -27.21 -2.13
C ALA A 240 16.25 -27.97 -1.70
N ALA A 241 15.78 -27.78 -0.47
CA ALA A 241 14.56 -28.40 0.06
C ALA A 241 13.28 -27.56 -0.18
N MET A 242 13.41 -26.30 -0.63
CA MET A 242 12.27 -25.59 -1.20
C MET A 242 11.81 -26.36 -2.44
N PRO A 243 10.52 -26.75 -2.54
CA PRO A 243 10.04 -27.41 -3.73
C PRO A 243 10.26 -26.45 -4.89
N ALA A 244 11.15 -26.82 -5.81
CA ALA A 244 11.20 -26.20 -7.12
C ALA A 244 9.75 -26.23 -7.63
N ALA A 245 9.19 -25.05 -7.89
CA ALA A 245 7.89 -24.92 -8.53
C ALA A 245 7.92 -25.86 -9.75
N ARG A 246 7.18 -26.97 -9.65
CA ARG A 246 7.05 -27.90 -10.77
C ARG A 246 6.15 -27.20 -11.78
N ASN A 247 6.71 -26.97 -12.96
CA ASN A 247 6.05 -26.45 -14.16
C ASN A 247 4.65 -27.03 -14.40
#